data_AF-A0A972U399-F1
#
_entry.id   AF-A0A972U399-F1
#
_cell.length_a   1.000
_cell.length_b   1.000
_cell.length_c   1.000
_cell.angle_alpha   90.00
_cell.angle_beta   90.00
_cell.angle_gamma   90.00
#
_symmetry.space_group_name_H-M   'P 1'
#
loop_
_entity.id
_entity.type
_entity.pdbx_description
1 polymer ?
#
loop_
_entity_poly.entity_id
_entity_poly.type
_entity_poly.pdbx_seq_one_letter_code
_entity_poly.pdbx_strand_id
1 'polypeptide(L)'
;MTKKKPPYRLLYAPGAFDPLDDVDSVVDDAPALAALHAAALETANKVANHQLTGKRLGERRVSGDLSGAYRVAFDIAGVRPQRFCIVFLITGENGTNPTVEILRAGPRAEHVIYKAVAAFIDKQKNT
;
A
#
# COMPACT_ATOMS: atom_id res chain seq x y z
N MET A 1 -27.19 18.37 4.74
CA MET A 1 -25.74 18.51 4.51
C MET A 1 -25.04 17.31 5.12
N THR A 2 -24.57 16.36 4.32
CA THR A 2 -23.75 15.25 4.79
C THR A 2 -22.41 15.81 5.26
N LYS A 3 -22.11 15.72 6.56
CA LYS A 3 -20.80 16.10 7.09
C LYS A 3 -19.74 15.24 6.38
N LYS A 4 -18.89 15.87 5.57
CA LYS A 4 -17.77 15.21 4.90
C LYS A 4 -16.85 14.66 6.00
N LYS A 5 -16.51 13.37 5.94
CA LYS A 5 -15.58 12.77 6.90
C LYS A 5 -14.23 13.51 6.82
N PRO A 6 -13.57 13.80 7.95
CA PRO A 6 -12.23 14.37 7.91
C PRO A 6 -11.28 13.39 7.20
N PRO A 7 -10.27 13.90 6.47
CA PRO A 7 -9.29 13.05 5.82
C PRO A 7 -8.51 12.24 6.86
N TYR A 8 -8.07 11.05 6.46
CA TYR A 8 -7.12 10.28 7.26
C TYR A 8 -5.78 11.01 7.33
N ARG A 9 -5.12 10.96 8.49
CA ARG A 9 -3.69 11.29 8.56
C ARG A 9 -2.90 10.23 7.77
N LEU A 10 -1.97 10.66 6.93
CA LEU A 10 -1.09 9.73 6.19
C LEU A 10 0.21 9.51 6.95
N LEU A 11 0.58 8.24 7.10
CA LEU A 11 1.88 7.77 7.58
C LEU A 11 2.48 6.79 6.56
N TYR A 12 3.80 6.64 6.61
CA TYR A 12 4.55 5.73 5.75
C TYR A 12 5.45 4.87 6.62
N ALA A 13 5.33 3.55 6.48
CA ALA A 13 6.25 2.63 7.13
C ALA A 13 7.68 2.82 6.58
N PRO A 14 8.72 2.51 7.36
CA PRO A 14 10.09 2.46 6.86
C PRO A 14 10.19 1.59 5.60
N GLY A 15 10.72 2.19 4.53
CA GLY A 15 10.86 1.56 3.22
C GLY A 15 9.56 1.33 2.44
N ALA A 16 8.47 2.06 2.75
CA ALA A 16 7.18 1.90 2.06
C ALA A 16 7.27 1.99 0.53
N PHE A 17 8.31 2.65 0.01
CA PHE A 17 8.59 2.83 -1.41
C PHE A 17 9.95 2.27 -1.84
N ASP A 18 10.66 1.59 -0.95
CA ASP A 18 11.93 0.97 -1.29
C ASP A 18 11.68 -0.14 -2.34
N PRO A 19 12.65 -0.37 -3.24
CA PRO A 19 12.60 -1.52 -4.14
C PRO A 19 12.39 -2.81 -3.34
N LEU A 20 11.61 -3.72 -3.88
CA LEU A 20 11.48 -5.07 -3.31
C LEU A 20 12.60 -5.92 -3.91
N ASP A 21 13.50 -6.45 -3.06
CA ASP A 21 14.74 -7.15 -3.45
C ASP A 21 14.52 -8.36 -4.38
N ASP A 22 13.32 -8.94 -4.42
CA ASP A 22 12.95 -10.09 -5.26
C ASP A 22 12.15 -9.71 -6.53
N VAL A 23 11.95 -8.42 -6.80
CA VAL A 23 11.33 -7.97 -8.06
C VAL A 23 12.45 -7.75 -9.07
N ASP A 24 12.97 -8.85 -9.60
CA ASP A 24 13.81 -8.81 -10.80
C ASP A 24 13.07 -7.99 -11.88
N SER A 25 13.71 -6.92 -12.37
CA SER A 25 13.51 -6.29 -13.69
C SER A 25 12.36 -5.31 -13.98
N VAL A 26 11.49 -4.93 -13.03
CA VAL A 26 10.36 -4.03 -13.39
C VAL A 26 10.72 -2.54 -13.31
N VAL A 27 11.60 -2.17 -12.38
CA VAL A 27 11.84 -0.77 -12.01
C VAL A 27 13.34 -0.49 -11.82
N ASP A 28 14.18 -1.09 -12.68
CA ASP A 28 15.64 -0.86 -12.65
C ASP A 28 16.03 0.50 -13.23
N ASP A 29 15.09 1.20 -13.86
CA ASP A 29 15.29 2.54 -14.40
C ASP A 29 14.76 3.60 -13.43
N ALA A 30 15.61 4.57 -13.07
CA ALA A 30 15.28 5.63 -12.10
C ALA A 30 13.99 6.42 -12.44
N PRO A 31 13.67 6.73 -13.71
CA PRO A 31 12.40 7.32 -14.11
C PRO A 31 11.18 6.42 -13.82
N ALA A 32 11.30 5.10 -13.99
CA ALA A 32 10.23 4.17 -13.68
C ALA A 32 9.96 4.14 -12.16
N LEU A 33 11.02 4.22 -11.35
CA LEU A 33 10.90 4.29 -9.89
C LEU A 33 10.24 5.58 -9.43
N ALA A 34 10.65 6.71 -10.01
CA ALA A 34 10.01 7.99 -9.76
C ALA A 34 8.52 7.98 -10.14
N ALA A 35 8.16 7.36 -11.26
CA ALA A 35 6.77 7.23 -11.71
C ALA A 35 5.94 6.34 -10.75
N LEU A 36 6.52 5.23 -10.27
CA LEU A 36 5.90 4.38 -9.25
C LEU A 36 5.63 5.15 -7.97
N HIS A 37 6.63 5.88 -7.48
CA HIS A 37 6.52 6.68 -6.25
C HIS A 37 5.43 7.74 -6.38
N ALA A 38 5.42 8.47 -7.50
CA ALA A 38 4.41 9.50 -7.76
C ALA A 38 2.98 8.92 -7.81
N ALA A 39 2.78 7.81 -8.53
CA ALA A 39 1.48 7.17 -8.64
C ALA A 39 1.02 6.56 -7.30
N ALA A 40 1.93 5.99 -6.52
CA ALA A 40 1.64 5.45 -5.20
C ALA A 40 1.26 6.56 -4.20
N LEU A 41 1.96 7.70 -4.24
CA LEU A 41 1.65 8.88 -3.42
C LEU A 41 0.29 9.47 -3.78
N GLU A 42 -0.02 9.61 -5.06
CA GLU A 42 -1.34 10.06 -5.53
C GLU A 42 -2.44 9.12 -5.04
N THR A 43 -2.21 7.81 -5.16
CA THR A 43 -3.16 6.78 -4.71
C THR A 43 -3.37 6.83 -3.19
N ALA A 44 -2.29 6.98 -2.42
CA ALA A 44 -2.36 7.15 -0.96
C ALA A 44 -3.17 8.39 -0.56
N ASN A 45 -2.97 9.52 -1.26
CA ASN A 45 -3.74 10.74 -1.05
C ASN A 45 -5.24 10.54 -1.37
N LYS A 46 -5.57 9.82 -2.44
CA LYS A 46 -6.97 9.48 -2.76
C LYS A 46 -7.61 8.61 -1.67
N VAL A 47 -6.87 7.64 -1.12
CA VAL A 47 -7.33 6.84 0.02
C VAL A 47 -7.55 7.72 1.25
N ALA A 48 -6.58 8.58 1.57
CA ALA A 48 -6.65 9.48 2.73
C ALA A 48 -7.86 10.42 2.68
N ASN A 49 -8.22 10.87 1.47
CA ASN A 49 -9.34 11.78 1.25
C ASN A 49 -10.69 11.07 1.00
N HIS A 50 -10.77 9.75 1.27
CA HIS A 50 -11.96 8.91 1.06
C HIS A 50 -12.45 8.86 -0.40
N GLN A 51 -11.57 9.14 -1.36
CA GLN A 51 -11.88 9.06 -2.80
C GLN A 51 -11.69 7.64 -3.36
N LEU A 52 -10.81 6.86 -2.73
CA LEU A 52 -10.63 5.44 -3.02
C LEU A 52 -10.80 4.61 -1.76
N THR A 53 -11.42 3.45 -1.91
CA THR A 53 -11.60 2.48 -0.82
C THR A 53 -10.79 1.23 -1.11
N GLY A 54 -9.99 0.80 -0.14
CA GLY A 54 -9.20 -0.42 -0.26
C GLY A 54 -10.02 -1.69 -0.11
N LYS A 55 -9.61 -2.75 -0.82
CA LYS A 55 -10.11 -4.08 -0.57
C LYS A 55 -9.41 -4.65 0.67
N ARG A 56 -10.18 -5.05 1.68
CA ARG A 56 -9.66 -5.77 2.85
C ARG A 56 -8.89 -7.01 2.41
N LEU A 57 -7.74 -7.19 3.03
CA LEU A 57 -6.97 -8.41 3.02
C LEU A 57 -7.31 -9.23 4.27
N GLY A 58 -6.90 -10.48 4.25
CA GLY A 58 -7.08 -11.43 5.33
C GLY A 58 -5.99 -12.47 5.24
N GLU A 59 -6.14 -13.55 5.99
CA GLU A 59 -5.18 -14.63 5.99
C GLU A 59 -5.09 -15.32 4.61
N ARG A 60 -3.85 -15.60 4.17
CA ARG A 60 -3.58 -16.28 2.90
C ARG A 60 -2.49 -17.31 3.06
N ARG A 61 -2.74 -18.52 2.56
CA ARG A 61 -1.76 -19.62 2.55
C ARG A 61 -0.41 -19.26 1.92
N VAL A 62 -0.41 -18.41 0.89
CA VAL A 62 0.79 -18.10 0.08
C VAL A 62 1.60 -16.91 0.61
N SER A 63 0.95 -15.97 1.30
CA SER A 63 1.56 -14.70 1.70
C SER A 63 1.54 -14.43 3.19
N GLY A 64 0.98 -15.33 4.01
CA GLY A 64 0.86 -15.16 5.46
C GLY A 64 -0.40 -14.38 5.88
N ASP A 65 -0.41 -13.98 7.15
CA ASP A 65 -1.51 -13.21 7.74
C ASP A 65 -1.43 -11.72 7.36
N LEU A 66 -2.46 -11.25 6.66
CA LEU A 66 -2.63 -9.84 6.27
C LEU A 66 -3.92 -9.27 6.86
N SER A 67 -4.44 -9.88 7.91
CA SER A 67 -5.65 -9.43 8.58
C SER A 67 -5.48 -8.00 9.09
N GLY A 68 -6.48 -7.16 8.80
CA GLY A 68 -6.44 -5.73 9.10
C GLY A 68 -5.79 -4.86 8.02
N ALA A 69 -5.07 -5.45 7.06
CA ALA A 69 -4.53 -4.73 5.91
C ALA A 69 -5.55 -4.57 4.78
N TYR A 70 -5.31 -3.57 3.95
CA TYR A 70 -6.11 -3.22 2.78
C TYR A 70 -5.19 -3.05 1.58
N ARG A 71 -5.75 -3.21 0.38
CA ARG A 71 -5.04 -2.89 -0.85
C ARG A 71 -5.85 -2.00 -1.79
N VAL A 72 -5.16 -1.13 -2.51
CA VAL A 72 -5.68 -0.41 -3.68
C VAL A 72 -4.72 -0.63 -4.84
N ALA A 73 -5.26 -1.02 -5.99
CA ALA A 73 -4.49 -1.15 -7.21
C ALA A 73 -4.42 0.21 -7.94
N PHE A 74 -3.33 0.44 -8.63
CA PHE A 74 -3.14 1.61 -9.48
C PHE A 74 -2.27 1.22 -10.69
N ASP A 75 -2.32 2.06 -11.71
CA ASP A 75 -1.57 1.89 -12.94
C ASP A 75 -0.54 3.02 -13.09
N ILE A 76 0.56 2.74 -13.78
CA ILE A 76 1.56 3.75 -14.14
C ILE A 76 1.48 3.96 -15.65
N ALA A 77 1.32 5.22 -16.07
CA ALA A 77 1.26 5.56 -17.48
C ALA A 77 2.56 5.11 -18.20
N GLY A 78 2.41 4.48 -19.37
CA GLY A 78 3.56 4.00 -20.16
C GLY A 78 4.13 2.65 -19.72
N VAL A 79 3.72 2.10 -18.58
CA VAL A 79 4.12 0.75 -18.15
C VAL A 79 3.09 -0.26 -18.66
N ARG A 80 3.47 -1.11 -19.63
CA ARG A 80 2.69 -2.28 -20.12
C ARG A 80 2.22 -3.14 -18.94
N PRO A 81 1.14 -3.95 -19.05
CA PRO A 81 0.05 -4.13 -18.08
C PRO A 81 0.43 -4.79 -16.74
N GLN A 82 1.42 -4.24 -16.07
CA GLN A 82 1.77 -4.58 -14.71
C GLN A 82 0.87 -3.78 -13.79
N ARG A 83 0.08 -4.52 -13.00
CA ARG A 83 -0.80 -3.92 -12.01
C ARG A 83 0.03 -3.65 -10.77
N PHE A 84 0.13 -2.39 -10.37
CA PHE A 84 0.74 -2.01 -9.11
C PHE A 84 -0.32 -1.97 -8.02
N CYS A 85 0.12 -1.99 -6.77
CA CYS A 85 -0.75 -1.70 -5.65
C CYS A 85 -0.02 -1.08 -4.47
N ILE A 86 -0.76 -0.33 -3.67
CA ILE A 86 -0.38 0.00 -2.30
C ILE A 86 -1.08 -0.97 -1.36
N VAL A 87 -0.39 -1.34 -0.30
CA VAL A 87 -0.92 -2.08 0.85
C VAL A 87 -0.78 -1.21 2.09
N PHE A 88 -1.84 -1.09 2.86
CA PHE A 88 -1.93 -0.15 3.98
C PHE A 88 -2.78 -0.67 5.12
N LEU A 89 -2.60 -0.07 6.30
CA LEU A 89 -3.47 -0.23 7.47
C LEU A 89 -4.32 1.01 7.67
N ILE A 90 -5.51 0.82 8.22
CA ILE A 90 -6.32 1.92 8.76
C ILE A 90 -6.36 1.73 10.28
N THR A 91 -5.88 2.72 11.03
CA THR A 91 -5.93 2.74 12.49
C THR A 91 -6.84 3.87 12.96
N GLY A 92 -7.54 3.63 14.08
CA GLY A 92 -8.46 4.63 14.64
C GLY A 92 -9.64 4.97 13.72
N GLU A 93 -10.11 4.02 12.89
CA GLU A 93 -11.21 4.23 11.91
C GLU A 93 -12.50 4.80 12.55
N ASN A 94 -12.72 4.50 13.84
CA ASN A 94 -13.85 5.00 14.65
C ASN A 94 -13.46 6.08 15.68
N GLY A 95 -12.21 6.55 15.65
CA GLY A 95 -11.65 7.52 16.59
C GLY A 95 -11.58 8.94 16.04
N THR A 96 -11.03 9.86 16.83
CA THR A 96 -10.91 11.28 16.49
C THR A 96 -9.79 11.60 15.49
N ASN A 97 -8.81 10.71 15.33
CA ASN A 97 -7.67 10.88 14.42
C ASN A 97 -7.43 9.61 13.59
N PRO A 98 -8.33 9.30 12.63
CA PRO A 98 -8.18 8.10 11.85
C PRO A 98 -6.94 8.25 10.94
N THR A 99 -6.15 7.20 10.83
CA THR A 99 -4.84 7.23 10.17
C THR A 99 -4.76 6.12 9.13
N VAL A 100 -4.15 6.42 7.99
CA VAL A 100 -3.78 5.46 6.95
C VAL A 100 -2.26 5.35 6.96
N GLU A 101 -1.76 4.16 7.25
CA GLU A 101 -0.33 3.87 7.20
C GLU A 101 -0.03 3.03 5.97
N ILE A 102 0.73 3.59 5.02
CA ILE A 102 1.17 2.87 3.83
C ILE A 102 2.34 1.97 4.22
N LEU A 103 2.13 0.66 4.08
CA LEU A 103 3.13 -0.34 4.44
C LEU A 103 4.11 -0.59 3.29
N ARG A 104 3.57 -0.79 2.09
CA ARG A 104 4.36 -1.00 0.86
C ARG A 104 3.60 -0.57 -0.39
N ALA A 105 4.35 -0.14 -1.39
CA ALA A 105 3.91 0.06 -2.77
C ALA A 105 4.79 -0.74 -3.72
N GLY A 106 4.21 -1.31 -4.77
CA GLY A 106 4.98 -2.10 -5.73
C GLY A 106 4.11 -2.93 -6.67
N PRO A 107 4.75 -3.73 -7.54
CA PRO A 107 4.03 -4.62 -8.43
C PRO A 107 3.23 -5.65 -7.64
N ARG A 108 2.04 -5.96 -8.15
CA ARG A 108 1.19 -7.01 -7.59
C ARG A 108 1.68 -8.43 -7.93
N ALA A 109 2.53 -8.54 -8.95
CA ALA A 109 3.02 -9.82 -9.46
C ALA A 109 3.64 -10.67 -8.34
N GLU A 110 3.44 -11.98 -8.42
CA GLU A 110 4.13 -12.99 -7.60
C GLU A 110 3.96 -12.91 -6.08
N HIS A 111 3.00 -12.11 -5.60
CA HIS A 111 2.72 -11.94 -4.17
C HIS A 111 3.89 -11.36 -3.35
N VAL A 112 4.96 -10.86 -3.98
CA VAL A 112 6.16 -10.35 -3.29
C VAL A 112 5.79 -9.23 -2.32
N ILE A 113 5.00 -8.26 -2.78
CA ILE A 113 4.49 -7.16 -1.94
C ILE A 113 3.70 -7.67 -0.72
N TYR A 114 2.94 -8.76 -0.88
CA TYR A 114 2.14 -9.30 0.21
C TYR A 114 3.00 -10.04 1.23
N LYS A 115 4.03 -10.78 0.80
CA LYS A 115 4.97 -11.44 1.71
C LYS A 115 5.76 -10.41 2.52
N ALA A 116 6.25 -9.36 1.87
CA ALA A 116 6.96 -8.26 2.54
C ALA A 116 6.08 -7.58 3.60
N VAL A 117 4.81 -7.34 3.29
CA VAL A 117 3.86 -6.75 4.24
C VAL A 117 3.54 -7.70 5.40
N ALA A 118 3.33 -8.99 5.14
CA ALA A 118 3.06 -9.95 6.22
C ALA A 118 4.23 -10.05 7.20
N ALA A 119 5.47 -10.08 6.69
CA ALA A 119 6.68 -10.05 7.53
C ALA A 119 6.78 -8.76 8.37
N PHE A 120 6.40 -7.61 7.79
CA PHE A 120 6.36 -6.34 8.51
C PHE A 120 5.33 -6.35 9.65
N ILE A 121 4.10 -6.83 9.36
CA ILE A 121 3.02 -6.92 10.35
C ILE A 121 3.41 -7.87 11.49
N ASP A 122 3.99 -9.02 11.16
CA ASP A 122 4.43 -9.99 12.17
C ASP A 122 5.52 -9.41 13.08
N LYS A 123 6.47 -8.67 12.51
CA LYS A 123 7.50 -7.95 13.29
C LYS A 123 6.88 -6.92 14.25
N GLN A 124 5.88 -6.17 13.81
CA GLN A 124 5.18 -5.21 14.67
C GLN A 124 4.40 -5.87 15.81
N LYS A 125 3.86 -7.07 15.61
CA LYS A 125 3.14 -7.82 16.67
C LYS A 125 4.08 -8.36 17.76
N ASN A 126 5.34 -8.63 17.39
CA ASN A 126 6.35 -9.22 18.27
C ASN A 126 7.28 -8.19 18.94
N THR A 127 7.00 -6.90 18.77
CA THR A 127 7.74 -5.78 19.39
C THR A 127 6.87 -5.13 20.46
#